data_AF-A0A0Q6X8X5-F1
#
_entry.id   AF-A0A0Q6X8X5-F1
#
_cell.length_a   1.000
_cell.length_b   1.000
_cell.length_c   1.000
_cell.angle_alpha   90.00
_cell.angle_beta   90.00
_cell.angle_gamma   90.00
#
_symmetry.space_group_name_H-M   'P 1'
#
loop_
_entity.id
_entity.type
_entity.pdbx_description
1 polymer ?
#
loop_
_entity_poly.entity_id
_entity_poly.type
_entity_poly.pdbx_seq_one_letter_code
_entity_poly.pdbx_strand_id
1 'polypeptide(L)'
;MRELLAGSTLFVPDAFDAQALAAAAVRAESGDRLMADALTRARTHGRVTQDLAGAPQLLNRYQNASPAAKAVLEAAMDARRLGVGLHLPQAFLTDAAIDYLDQSDYDQLTDDLGRAGLRRTGRGGPRQTSPVAQYHPQAPTTAAGALPTR
;
A
#
# COMPACT_ATOMS: atom_id res chain seq x y z
N MET A 1 18.81 -12.01 -27.61
CA MET A 1 19.29 -12.67 -26.37
C MET A 1 18.09 -13.15 -25.54
N ARG A 2 17.42 -14.22 -25.99
CA ARG A 2 16.28 -14.85 -25.29
C ARG A 2 16.23 -16.38 -25.49
N GLU A 3 17.27 -16.95 -26.07
CA GLU A 3 17.32 -18.36 -26.50
C GLU A 3 17.63 -19.31 -25.35
N LEU A 4 18.27 -18.85 -24.25
CA LEU A 4 18.63 -19.68 -23.09
C LEU A 4 17.45 -20.14 -22.22
N LEU A 5 16.24 -19.65 -22.46
CA LEU A 5 15.02 -20.02 -21.73
C LEU A 5 13.98 -20.72 -22.64
N ALA A 6 14.29 -20.92 -23.92
CA ALA A 6 13.38 -21.59 -24.85
C ALA A 6 13.28 -23.08 -24.49
N GLY A 7 12.15 -23.48 -23.92
CA GLY A 7 11.85 -24.89 -23.59
C GLY A 7 12.10 -25.30 -22.14
N SER A 8 12.49 -24.39 -21.25
CA SER A 8 12.69 -24.68 -19.83
C SER A 8 11.63 -23.97 -18.97
N THR A 9 10.73 -24.73 -18.36
CA THR A 9 9.80 -24.19 -17.35
C THR A 9 10.51 -24.12 -16.01
N LEU A 10 10.95 -22.93 -15.63
CA LEU A 10 11.48 -22.66 -14.30
C LEU A 10 10.33 -22.24 -13.38
N PHE A 11 10.08 -23.04 -12.34
CA PHE A 11 9.18 -22.64 -11.27
C PHE A 11 9.85 -21.56 -10.43
N VAL A 12 9.28 -20.36 -10.42
CA VAL A 12 9.72 -19.25 -9.57
C VAL A 12 8.76 -19.18 -8.39
N PRO A 13 9.19 -19.52 -7.16
CA PRO A 13 8.34 -19.42 -5.98
C PRO A 13 7.91 -17.98 -5.70
N ASP A 14 6.70 -17.81 -5.18
CA ASP A 14 6.15 -16.49 -4.80
C ASP A 14 6.92 -15.81 -3.65
N ALA A 15 7.69 -16.57 -2.86
CA ALA A 15 8.45 -16.11 -1.72
C ALA A 15 9.82 -16.78 -1.65
N PHE A 16 10.81 -16.02 -1.19
CA PHE A 16 12.13 -16.52 -0.86
C PHE A 16 12.09 -17.33 0.44
N ASP A 17 12.78 -18.46 0.45
CA ASP A 17 12.96 -19.26 1.66
C ASP A 17 13.97 -18.62 2.64
N ALA A 18 14.07 -19.18 3.85
CA ALA A 18 14.93 -18.65 4.90
C ALA A 18 16.42 -18.60 4.50
N GLN A 19 16.90 -19.57 3.72
CA GLN A 19 18.29 -19.63 3.28
C GLN A 19 18.58 -18.52 2.27
N ALA A 20 17.68 -18.32 1.30
CA ALA A 20 17.81 -17.28 0.30
C ALA A 20 17.69 -15.88 0.92
N LEU A 21 16.81 -15.70 1.92
CA LEU A 21 16.72 -14.44 2.69
C LEU A 21 18.00 -14.16 3.49
N ALA A 22 18.60 -15.18 4.11
CA ALA A 22 19.87 -15.03 4.84
C ALA A 22 21.02 -14.66 3.90
N ALA A 23 21.12 -15.32 2.74
CA ALA A 23 22.11 -14.98 1.71
C ALA A 23 21.91 -13.56 1.17
N ALA A 24 20.66 -13.15 0.95
CA ALA A 24 20.32 -11.80 0.52
C ALA A 24 20.69 -10.75 1.57
N ALA A 25 20.51 -11.03 2.86
CA ALA A 25 20.89 -10.13 3.95
C ALA A 25 22.40 -9.85 3.98
N VAL A 26 23.22 -10.90 3.87
CA VAL A 26 24.69 -10.77 3.77
C VAL A 26 25.10 -9.90 2.56
N ARG A 27 24.37 -10.00 1.45
CA ARG A 27 24.64 -9.14 0.27
C ARG A 27 24.21 -7.70 0.51
N ALA A 28 23.09 -7.47 1.20
CA ALA A 28 22.60 -6.12 1.49
C ALA A 28 23.55 -5.35 2.43
N GLU A 29 24.28 -6.03 3.31
CA GLU A 29 25.33 -5.45 4.17
C GLU A 29 26.44 -4.74 3.37
N SER A 30 26.58 -5.03 2.07
CA SER A 30 27.52 -4.34 1.18
C SER A 30 27.11 -2.92 0.79
N GLY A 31 25.98 -2.42 1.30
CA GLY A 31 25.58 -1.02 1.21
C GLY A 31 24.27 -0.75 0.46
N ASP A 32 23.56 -1.78 0.02
CA ASP A 32 22.26 -1.61 -0.64
C ASP A 32 21.15 -1.42 0.40
N ARG A 33 20.90 -0.15 0.75
CA ARG A 33 19.88 0.24 1.73
C ARG A 33 18.47 -0.16 1.30
N LEU A 34 18.14 -0.08 0.00
CA LEU A 34 16.81 -0.46 -0.49
C LEU A 34 16.57 -1.96 -0.32
N MET A 35 17.59 -2.77 -0.63
CA MET A 35 17.56 -4.21 -0.40
C MET A 35 17.48 -4.55 1.09
N ALA A 36 18.24 -3.88 1.95
CA ALA A 36 18.20 -4.09 3.40
C ALA A 36 16.81 -3.78 4.00
N ASP A 37 16.21 -2.67 3.57
CA ASP A 37 14.87 -2.26 3.99
C ASP A 37 13.79 -3.25 3.50
N ALA A 38 13.90 -3.71 2.25
CA ALA A 38 12.99 -4.69 1.69
C ALA A 38 13.08 -6.04 2.40
N LEU A 39 14.28 -6.50 2.73
CA LEU A 39 14.49 -7.71 3.52
C LEU A 39 13.94 -7.58 4.94
N THR A 40 14.06 -6.39 5.54
CA THR A 40 13.47 -6.11 6.86
C THR A 40 11.95 -6.21 6.83
N ARG A 41 11.29 -5.59 5.84
CA ARG A 41 9.83 -5.64 5.69
C ARG A 41 9.33 -7.04 5.32
N ALA A 42 10.06 -7.74 4.45
CA ALA A 42 9.66 -9.04 3.95
C ALA A 42 10.02 -10.23 4.84
N ARG A 43 10.66 -10.01 6.00
CA ARG A 43 11.20 -11.06 6.86
C ARG A 43 10.21 -12.17 7.22
N THR A 44 8.93 -11.84 7.40
CA THR A 44 7.90 -12.80 7.83
C THR A 44 7.24 -13.55 6.68
N HIS A 45 7.30 -13.01 5.45
CA HIS A 45 6.56 -13.54 4.31
C HIS A 45 7.44 -13.87 3.09
N GLY A 46 8.73 -13.53 3.09
CA GLY A 46 9.70 -13.83 2.04
C GLY A 46 9.46 -13.14 0.69
N ARG A 47 8.48 -12.23 0.61
CA ARG A 47 8.05 -11.55 -0.64
C ARG A 47 8.89 -10.31 -0.96
N VAL A 48 10.21 -10.49 -1.07
CA VAL A 48 11.19 -9.40 -1.26
C VAL A 48 11.01 -8.71 -2.61
N THR A 49 10.74 -9.47 -3.68
CA THR A 49 10.53 -8.91 -5.03
C THR A 49 9.30 -8.02 -5.09
N GLN A 50 8.23 -8.40 -4.40
CA GLN A 50 7.00 -7.60 -4.34
C GLN A 50 7.18 -6.34 -3.50
N ASP A 51 7.98 -6.40 -2.43
CA ASP A 51 8.33 -5.21 -1.64
C ASP A 51 9.15 -4.21 -2.46
N LEU A 52 10.19 -4.70 -3.16
CA LEU A 52 11.01 -3.90 -4.06
C LEU A 52 10.23 -3.35 -5.26
N ALA A 53 9.29 -4.13 -5.80
CA ALA A 53 8.41 -3.69 -6.87
C ALA A 53 7.29 -2.75 -6.40
N GLY A 54 7.02 -2.68 -5.08
CA GLY A 54 5.94 -1.88 -4.53
C GLY A 54 6.14 -0.38 -4.77
N ALA A 55 7.35 0.14 -4.49
CA ALA A 55 7.63 1.58 -4.61
C ALA A 55 7.52 2.11 -6.05
N PRO A 56 8.08 1.46 -7.09
CA PRO A 56 7.87 1.86 -8.49
C PRO A 56 6.39 1.88 -8.88
N GLN A 57 5.61 0.88 -8.47
CA GLN A 57 4.17 0.82 -8.77
C GLN A 57 3.39 1.94 -8.06
N LEU A 58 3.75 2.28 -6.83
CA LEU A 58 3.14 3.40 -6.10
C LEU A 58 3.47 4.74 -6.77
N LEU A 59 4.71 4.95 -7.20
CA LEU A 59 5.11 6.15 -7.93
C LEU A 59 4.38 6.25 -9.28
N ASN A 60 4.29 5.14 -10.02
CA ASN A 60 3.56 5.10 -11.29
C ASN A 60 2.06 5.45 -11.10
N ARG A 61 1.42 4.92 -10.06
CA ARG A 61 0.03 5.28 -9.70
C ARG A 61 -0.09 6.75 -9.36
N TYR A 62 0.85 7.31 -8.61
CA TYR A 62 0.86 8.73 -8.27
C TYR A 62 1.00 9.60 -9.53
N GLN A 63 1.95 9.30 -10.40
CA GLN A 63 2.19 10.09 -11.63
C GLN A 63 0.98 10.13 -12.56
N ASN A 64 0.27 9.01 -12.70
CA ASN A 64 -0.92 8.87 -13.54
C ASN A 64 -2.25 9.14 -12.81
N ALA A 65 -2.22 9.55 -11.54
CA ALA A 65 -3.42 9.90 -10.80
C ALA A 65 -4.01 11.22 -11.32
N SER A 66 -5.34 11.36 -11.24
CA SER A 66 -6.02 12.64 -11.46
C SER A 66 -5.54 13.68 -10.43
N PRO A 67 -5.66 14.98 -10.71
CA PRO A 67 -5.27 16.03 -9.77
C PRO A 67 -5.90 15.86 -8.38
N ALA A 68 -7.21 15.57 -8.33
CA ALA A 68 -7.92 15.28 -7.08
C ALA A 68 -7.38 14.07 -6.31
N ALA A 69 -6.93 13.03 -7.01
CA ALA A 69 -6.32 11.86 -6.37
C ALA A 69 -4.90 12.17 -5.87
N LYS A 70 -4.12 12.98 -6.61
CA LYS A 70 -2.80 13.47 -6.16
C LYS A 70 -2.93 14.30 -4.89
N ALA A 71 -3.87 15.25 -4.86
CA ALA A 71 -4.13 16.09 -3.70
C ALA A 71 -4.42 15.29 -2.41
N VAL A 72 -5.23 14.23 -2.49
CA VAL A 72 -5.47 13.33 -1.35
C VAL A 72 -4.21 12.57 -0.94
N LEU A 73 -3.41 12.12 -1.91
CA LEU A 73 -2.16 11.40 -1.64
C LEU A 73 -1.12 12.33 -0.99
N GLU A 74 -0.97 13.55 -1.46
CA GLU A 74 -0.07 14.56 -0.90
C GLU A 74 -0.47 14.94 0.53
N ALA A 75 -1.76 15.20 0.78
CA ALA A 75 -2.27 15.44 2.13
C ALA A 75 -1.97 14.26 3.09
N ALA A 76 -2.12 13.00 2.61
CA ALA A 76 -1.78 11.83 3.39
C ALA A 76 -0.26 11.67 3.64
N MET A 77 0.56 12.00 2.65
CA MET A 77 2.02 11.99 2.75
C MET A 77 2.53 13.03 3.75
N ASP A 78 1.95 14.22 3.74
CA ASP A 78 2.32 15.30 4.65
C ASP A 78 1.87 15.00 6.07
N ALA A 79 0.64 14.49 6.26
CA ALA A 79 0.20 14.00 7.56
C ALA A 79 1.14 12.91 8.11
N ARG A 80 1.61 11.97 7.26
CA ARG A 80 2.62 10.98 7.66
C ARG A 80 3.93 11.64 8.09
N ARG A 81 4.41 12.60 7.31
CA ARG A 81 5.68 13.29 7.55
C ARG A 81 5.64 14.09 8.85
N LEU A 82 4.47 14.60 9.20
CA LEU A 82 4.19 15.30 10.46
C LEU A 82 3.93 14.35 11.65
N GLY A 83 4.07 13.03 11.46
CA GLY A 83 3.96 12.04 12.53
C GLY A 83 2.53 11.55 12.80
N VAL A 84 1.56 11.87 11.95
CA VAL A 84 0.21 11.31 12.05
C VAL A 84 0.22 9.83 11.64
N GLY A 85 -0.49 9.01 12.41
CA GLY A 85 -0.54 7.55 12.23
C GLY A 85 -1.17 7.08 10.90
N LEU A 86 -1.26 5.76 10.71
CA LEU A 86 -1.84 5.16 9.50
C LEU A 86 -3.34 5.44 9.32
N HIS A 87 -4.03 5.74 10.41
CA HIS A 87 -5.47 5.89 10.43
C HIS A 87 -5.85 7.35 10.31
N LEU A 88 -5.91 7.83 9.06
CA LEU A 88 -6.37 9.18 8.75
C LEU A 88 -7.88 9.15 8.47
N PRO A 89 -8.69 9.93 9.22
CA PRO A 89 -10.12 10.05 8.92
C PRO A 89 -10.32 10.56 7.50
N GLN A 90 -11.30 10.01 6.79
CA GLN A 90 -11.56 10.43 5.41
C GLN A 90 -11.95 11.91 5.31
N ALA A 91 -12.63 12.46 6.32
CA ALA A 91 -12.93 13.89 6.39
C ALA A 91 -11.65 14.73 6.45
N PHE A 92 -10.68 14.35 7.30
CA PHE A 92 -9.40 15.03 7.38
C PHE A 92 -8.69 15.08 6.02
N LEU A 93 -8.60 13.94 5.33
CA LEU A 93 -7.97 13.86 4.01
C LEU A 93 -8.70 14.70 2.96
N THR A 94 -10.03 14.70 2.98
CA THR A 94 -10.84 15.47 2.03
C THR A 94 -10.66 16.97 2.24
N ASP A 95 -10.55 17.39 3.50
CA ASP A 95 -10.47 18.80 3.87
C ASP A 95 -9.08 19.36 3.57
N ALA A 96 -8.03 18.62 3.95
CA ALA A 96 -6.64 19.00 3.67
C ALA A 96 -6.29 18.97 2.17
N ALA A 97 -6.90 18.06 1.39
CA ALA A 97 -6.61 17.96 -0.04
C ALA A 97 -7.01 19.20 -0.84
N ILE A 98 -7.95 20.02 -0.34
CA ILE A 98 -8.38 21.23 -1.05
C ILE A 98 -7.20 22.20 -1.23
N ASP A 99 -6.31 22.28 -0.25
CA ASP A 99 -5.16 23.19 -0.27
C ASP A 99 -4.06 22.78 -1.26
N TYR A 100 -4.17 21.60 -1.88
CA TYR A 100 -3.24 21.09 -2.90
C TYR A 100 -3.78 21.23 -4.33
N LEU A 101 -5.03 21.69 -4.50
CA LEU A 101 -5.61 21.92 -5.82
C LEU A 101 -5.34 23.36 -6.27
N ASP A 102 -5.01 23.54 -7.54
CA ASP A 102 -5.10 24.86 -8.14
C ASP A 102 -6.56 25.24 -8.44
N GLN A 103 -6.81 26.51 -8.75
CA GLN A 103 -8.16 27.01 -8.97
C GLN A 103 -8.86 26.29 -10.13
N SER A 104 -8.15 25.95 -11.21
CA SER A 104 -8.71 25.24 -12.37
C SER A 104 -9.10 23.80 -12.04
N ASP A 105 -8.26 23.08 -11.31
CA ASP A 105 -8.53 21.72 -10.85
C ASP A 105 -9.67 21.68 -9.84
N TYR A 106 -9.76 22.72 -9.00
CA TYR A 106 -10.86 22.90 -8.06
C TYR A 106 -12.19 23.18 -8.79
N ASP A 107 -12.17 24.05 -9.80
CA ASP A 107 -13.36 24.39 -10.60
C ASP A 107 -13.85 23.17 -11.40
N GLN A 108 -12.94 22.38 -11.99
CA GLN A 108 -13.29 21.10 -12.64
C GLN A 108 -13.88 20.07 -11.68
N LEU A 109 -13.49 20.11 -10.40
CA LEU A 109 -14.12 19.30 -9.36
C LEU A 109 -15.59 19.65 -9.16
N THR A 110 -15.96 20.91 -9.41
CA THR A 110 -17.31 21.46 -9.19
C THR A 110 -18.28 21.01 -10.28
N ASP A 111 -17.80 20.86 -11.52
CA ASP A 111 -18.57 20.30 -12.63
C ASP A 111 -18.87 18.79 -12.44
N ASP A 112 -18.09 18.07 -11.61
CA ASP A 112 -18.15 16.61 -11.46
C ASP A 112 -18.33 16.05 -10.02
N LEU A 113 -18.76 16.86 -9.03
CA LEU A 113 -19.10 16.50 -7.62
C LEU A 113 -18.05 16.76 -6.50
N GLY A 114 -17.47 17.96 -6.36
CA GLY A 114 -16.90 18.56 -5.13
C GLY A 114 -16.18 17.65 -4.11
N ARG A 115 -16.35 17.91 -2.79
CA ARG A 115 -15.82 17.05 -1.69
C ARG A 115 -16.22 15.57 -1.82
N ALA A 116 -17.31 15.27 -2.52
CA ALA A 116 -17.75 13.89 -2.76
C ALA A 116 -16.83 13.14 -3.73
N GLY A 117 -16.19 13.83 -4.68
CA GLY A 117 -15.15 13.30 -5.58
C GLY A 117 -13.88 12.91 -4.82
N LEU A 118 -13.41 13.79 -3.93
CA LEU A 118 -12.28 13.52 -3.03
C LEU A 118 -12.56 12.34 -2.07
N ARG A 119 -13.82 12.19 -1.61
CA ARG A 119 -14.24 11.00 -0.85
C ARG A 119 -14.23 9.72 -1.69
N ARG A 120 -14.33 9.80 -3.00
CA ARG A 120 -14.23 8.64 -3.88
C ARG A 120 -12.78 8.24 -4.10
N THR A 121 -11.88 9.21 -4.30
CA THR A 121 -10.44 8.96 -4.47
C THR A 121 -9.77 8.46 -3.18
N GLY A 122 -10.23 8.92 -2.01
CA GLY A 122 -9.77 8.40 -0.71
C GLY A 122 -10.19 6.95 -0.41
N ARG A 123 -11.11 6.36 -1.19
CA ARG A 123 -11.39 4.91 -1.12
C ARG A 123 -10.33 4.20 -1.96
N GLY A 124 -9.26 3.76 -1.30
CA GLY A 124 -8.14 3.08 -1.93
C GLY A 124 -8.56 2.00 -2.93
N GLY A 125 -7.85 1.93 -4.06
CA GLY A 125 -8.08 0.95 -5.12
C GLY A 125 -7.82 -0.51 -4.70
N PRO A 126 -7.99 -1.48 -5.62
CA PRO A 126 -7.93 -2.91 -5.33
C PRO A 126 -6.66 -3.30 -4.55
N ARG A 127 -6.89 -4.10 -3.50
CA ARG A 127 -6.03 -4.50 -2.37
C ARG A 127 -4.67 -5.15 -2.67
N GLN A 128 -4.04 -4.96 -3.82
CA GLN A 128 -2.86 -5.78 -4.12
C GLN A 128 -1.55 -5.30 -3.48
N THR A 129 -1.40 -4.04 -3.02
CA THR A 129 -0.14 -3.58 -2.42
C THR A 129 -0.27 -2.33 -1.52
N SER A 130 -1.13 -2.33 -0.49
CA SER A 130 -1.13 -1.22 0.50
C SER A 130 -1.26 -1.72 1.94
N PRO A 131 -0.47 -1.19 2.89
CA PRO A 131 -0.43 -1.65 4.28
C PRO A 131 -1.61 -1.14 5.13
N VAL A 132 -2.65 -0.61 4.50
CA VAL A 132 -3.85 -0.13 5.21
C VAL A 132 -4.83 -1.28 5.29
N ALA A 133 -4.63 -2.15 6.28
CA ALA A 133 -5.61 -3.14 6.68
C ALA A 133 -6.85 -2.41 7.21
N GLN A 134 -7.96 -2.47 6.46
CA GLN A 134 -9.27 -2.11 7.01
C GLN A 134 -9.61 -3.13 8.11
N TYR A 135 -9.58 -2.68 9.37
CA TYR A 135 -10.06 -3.46 10.49
C TYR A 135 -11.59 -3.54 10.42
N HIS A 136 -12.11 -4.76 10.22
CA HIS A 136 -13.50 -5.07 10.56
C HIS A 136 -13.54 -5.50 12.03
N PRO A 137 -14.29 -4.83 12.91
CA PRO A 137 -14.53 -5.36 14.25
C PRO A 137 -15.32 -6.66 14.10
N GLN A 138 -14.71 -7.78 14.45
CA GLN A 138 -15.46 -9.02 14.69
C GLN A 138 -16.24 -8.79 15.98
N ALA A 139 -17.57 -8.89 15.90
CA ALA A 139 -18.41 -8.93 17.09
C ALA A 139 -17.93 -10.08 17.99
N PRO A 140 -17.91 -9.91 19.32
CA PRO A 140 -17.54 -10.99 20.21
C PRO A 140 -18.51 -12.15 19.99
N THR A 141 -17.98 -13.29 19.53
CA THR A 141 -18.68 -14.56 19.58
C THR A 141 -18.97 -14.84 21.04
N THR A 142 -20.21 -14.56 21.46
CA THR A 142 -20.76 -15.04 22.73
C THR A 142 -20.71 -16.56 22.67
N ALA A 143 -19.74 -17.15 23.36
CA ALA A 143 -19.74 -18.57 23.68
C ALA A 143 -20.94 -18.83 24.61
N ALA A 144 -22.09 -19.14 24.03
CA ALA A 144 -23.21 -19.72 24.76
C ALA A 144 -22.85 -21.17 25.09
N GLY A 145 -22.39 -21.39 26.32
CA GLY A 145 -22.13 -22.71 26.87
C GLY A 145 -23.41 -23.55 26.87
N ALA A 146 -23.35 -24.69 26.18
CA ALA A 146 -24.34 -25.75 26.34
C ALA A 146 -24.11 -26.45 27.68
N LEU A 147 -25.10 -26.38 28.57
CA LEU A 147 -25.20 -27.23 29.76
C LEU A 147 -25.64 -28.64 29.32
N PRO A 148 -25.05 -29.73 29.85
CA PRO A 148 -25.55 -31.07 29.60
C PRO A 148 -26.76 -31.36 30.52
N THR A 149 -27.86 -31.81 29.92
CA THR A 149 -29.02 -32.33 30.63
C THR A 149 -28.78 -33.81 30.96
N ARG A 150 -28.83 -34.12 32.26
CA ARG A 150 -29.03 -35.40 32.97
C ARG A 150 -28.76 -36.73 32.26
#